data_AF-A0A2T4VWM7-F1
#
_entry.id   AF-A0A2T4VWM7-F1
#
_cell.length_a   1.000
_cell.length_b   1.000
_cell.length_c   1.000
_cell.angle_alpha   90.00
_cell.angle_beta   90.00
_cell.angle_gamma   90.00
#
_symmetry.space_group_name_H-M   'P 1'
#
loop_
_entity.id
_entity.type
_entity.pdbx_description
1 polymer ?
#
loop_
_entity_poly.entity_id
_entity_poly.type
_entity_poly.pdbx_seq_one_letter_code
_entity_poly.pdbx_strand_id
1 'polypeptide(L)'
;MVEINEDNTIKLNLASQETKKDDSMAKPKKPKITFKGDIEELKAIVKNAGLKGQWETSSDNNIQYRFNSSLGGILVWYLKGTLLFQGKDSDKTFHENLYNALSQNRTDETSLRSINQKSVFVVHGHDRDSRDQLELILHKLGISELVILQNTAGSGLTIIEELEKEIGKHNKTNHFGIVLLTPDDYGYPKYKSDNEREPRARQNVVLEMGMLLSSVGRENVVILQKGNLERPSDVQGIIYLPFNEHVKEIIPKLASRLTKAGFAISPDGISKASS
;
A
#
# COMPACT_ATOMS: atom_id res chain seq x y z
N MET A 1 43.12 -2.98 17.94
CA MET A 1 44.19 -3.96 18.21
C MET A 1 43.49 -5.15 18.86
N VAL A 2 43.53 -6.33 18.24
CA VAL A 2 42.78 -7.53 18.69
C VAL A 2 43.80 -8.58 19.13
N GLU A 3 43.80 -8.91 20.41
CA GLU A 3 44.44 -10.13 20.93
C GLU A 3 43.36 -11.22 21.08
N ILE A 4 43.70 -12.45 20.72
CA ILE A 4 42.82 -13.62 20.77
C ILE A 4 43.34 -14.52 21.90
N ASN A 5 42.50 -14.81 22.90
CA ASN A 5 42.78 -15.82 23.94
C ASN A 5 41.92 -17.08 23.71
N GLU A 6 42.40 -18.22 24.24
CA GLU A 6 42.05 -19.61 23.89
C GLU A 6 40.60 -20.08 24.16
N ASP A 7 39.72 -19.20 24.67
CA ASP A 7 38.35 -19.61 25.08
C ASP A 7 37.26 -19.21 24.07
N ASN A 8 37.65 -18.76 22.87
CA ASN A 8 36.79 -18.45 21.72
C ASN A 8 35.50 -17.64 22.03
N THR A 9 35.53 -16.78 23.04
CA THR A 9 34.41 -15.91 23.42
C THR A 9 34.71 -14.46 23.00
N ILE A 10 33.88 -13.91 22.11
CA ILE A 10 33.99 -12.53 21.64
C ILE A 10 33.33 -11.60 22.68
N LYS A 11 34.13 -10.89 23.48
CA LYS A 11 33.66 -9.74 24.27
C LYS A 11 33.90 -8.45 23.49
N LEU A 12 32.84 -7.85 22.94
CA LEU A 12 32.89 -6.49 22.41
C LEU A 12 32.99 -5.51 23.59
N ASN A 13 34.18 -4.92 23.77
CA ASN A 13 34.40 -3.82 24.71
C ASN A 13 34.25 -2.51 23.92
N LEU A 14 33.05 -1.91 23.94
CA LEU A 14 32.84 -0.56 23.41
C LEU A 14 32.66 0.38 24.59
N ALA A 15 33.77 1.08 24.87
CA ALA A 15 33.86 2.15 25.83
C ALA A 15 32.82 3.23 25.57
N SER A 16 32.18 3.64 26.66
CA SER A 16 31.37 4.84 26.82
C SER A 16 32.10 6.07 26.25
N GLN A 17 31.50 6.70 25.24
CA GLN A 17 31.77 8.11 24.95
C GLN A 17 30.56 8.91 25.43
N GLU A 18 30.74 9.58 26.56
CA GLU A 18 29.90 10.68 27.01
C GLU A 18 29.91 11.77 25.95
N THR A 19 28.77 12.02 25.31
CA THR A 19 28.52 13.26 24.58
C THR A 19 27.32 13.96 25.21
N LYS A 20 27.55 15.24 25.49
CA LYS A 20 26.77 16.19 26.27
C LYS A 20 25.27 16.14 25.98
N LYS A 21 24.46 16.10 27.05
CA LYS A 21 23.02 16.42 27.01
C LYS A 21 22.84 17.86 26.51
N ASP A 22 22.33 17.99 25.30
CA ASP A 22 21.63 19.19 24.86
C ASP A 22 20.13 19.00 25.19
N ASP A 23 19.68 19.71 26.23
CA ASP A 23 18.29 19.77 26.67
C ASP A 23 17.44 20.55 25.66
N SER A 24 17.12 19.94 24.52
CA SER A 24 16.11 20.45 23.59
C SER A 24 15.42 19.38 22.74
N MET A 25 15.19 18.18 23.28
CA MET A 25 14.34 17.18 22.61
C MET A 25 12.88 17.32 23.04
N ALA A 26 12.06 17.81 22.10
CA ALA A 26 10.61 17.72 22.16
C ALA A 26 10.19 16.27 22.47
N LYS A 27 9.33 16.09 23.48
CA LYS A 27 8.73 14.79 23.82
C LYS A 27 8.18 14.14 22.54
N PRO A 28 8.41 12.84 22.29
CA PRO A 28 7.88 12.17 21.11
C PRO A 28 6.35 12.33 21.08
N LYS A 29 5.83 12.94 20.02
CA LYS A 29 4.38 13.04 19.81
C LYS A 29 3.83 11.62 19.70
N LYS A 30 3.00 11.22 20.67
CA LYS A 30 2.30 9.93 20.63
C LYS A 30 1.55 9.79 19.28
N PRO A 31 1.59 8.63 18.62
CA PRO A 31 0.97 8.44 17.32
C PRO A 31 -0.52 8.76 17.38
N LYS A 32 -1.00 9.55 16.41
CA LYS A 32 -2.40 9.96 16.33
C LYS A 32 -3.22 8.81 15.75
N ILE A 33 -3.99 8.14 16.59
CA ILE A 33 -4.88 7.05 16.17
C ILE A 33 -6.19 7.64 15.66
N THR A 34 -6.65 7.19 14.50
CA THR A 34 -7.94 7.60 13.94
C THR A 34 -8.86 6.40 13.70
N PHE A 35 -10.13 6.54 14.03
CA PHE A 35 -11.20 5.58 13.80
C PHE A 35 -12.30 6.25 12.99
N LYS A 36 -12.69 5.64 11.87
CA LYS A 36 -13.64 6.18 10.88
C LYS A 36 -15.03 5.51 10.92
N GLY A 37 -15.25 4.59 11.87
CA GLY A 37 -16.55 3.92 12.06
C GLY A 37 -17.52 4.72 12.92
N ASP A 38 -18.63 4.10 13.33
CA ASP A 38 -19.63 4.70 14.21
C ASP A 38 -19.37 4.44 15.71
N ILE A 39 -20.15 5.09 16.59
CA ILE A 39 -19.97 4.95 18.04
C ILE A 39 -20.30 3.54 18.55
N GLU A 40 -21.26 2.85 17.96
CA GLU A 40 -21.68 1.53 18.40
C GLU A 40 -20.62 0.49 18.02
N GLU A 41 -20.01 0.63 16.84
CA GLU A 41 -18.81 -0.10 16.44
C GLU A 41 -17.65 0.14 17.43
N LEU A 42 -17.38 1.40 17.78
CA LEU A 42 -16.31 1.71 18.74
C LEU A 42 -16.58 1.11 20.13
N LYS A 43 -17.83 1.15 20.60
CA LYS A 43 -18.25 0.51 21.86
C LYS A 43 -18.06 -1.01 21.81
N ALA A 44 -18.42 -1.65 20.69
CA ALA A 44 -18.24 -3.08 20.49
C ALA A 44 -16.75 -3.47 20.52
N ILE A 45 -15.89 -2.69 19.87
CA ILE A 45 -14.43 -2.89 19.87
C ILE A 45 -13.86 -2.78 21.29
N VAL A 46 -14.23 -1.74 22.03
CA VAL A 46 -13.80 -1.55 23.42
C VAL A 46 -14.26 -2.71 24.31
N LYS A 47 -15.50 -3.19 24.13
CA LYS A 47 -16.04 -4.34 24.86
C LYS A 47 -15.31 -5.63 24.52
N ASN A 48 -15.08 -5.90 23.24
CA ASN A 48 -14.37 -7.09 22.76
C ASN A 48 -12.89 -7.11 23.17
N ALA A 49 -12.29 -5.93 23.37
CA ALA A 49 -10.96 -5.78 23.97
C ALA A 49 -10.91 -6.15 25.47
N GLY A 50 -12.04 -6.57 26.06
CA GLY A 50 -12.14 -6.92 27.48
C GLY A 50 -12.09 -5.71 28.41
N LEU A 51 -12.22 -4.50 27.88
CA LEU A 51 -12.10 -3.27 28.64
C LEU A 51 -13.41 -2.97 29.35
N LYS A 52 -13.36 -2.84 30.67
CA LYS A 52 -14.49 -2.47 31.52
C LYS A 52 -14.43 -0.98 31.83
N GLY A 53 -15.57 -0.31 31.77
CA GLY A 53 -15.63 1.14 31.99
C GLY A 53 -17.02 1.70 31.68
N GLN A 54 -17.13 3.03 31.77
CA GLN A 54 -18.36 3.76 31.52
C GLN A 54 -18.20 4.73 30.36
N TRP A 55 -19.24 4.81 29.52
CA TRP A 55 -19.31 5.77 28.43
C TRP A 55 -20.08 7.01 28.87
N GLU A 56 -19.50 8.18 28.59
CA GLU A 56 -20.09 9.49 28.77
C GLU A 56 -20.17 10.20 27.41
N THR A 57 -21.23 10.97 27.20
CA THR A 57 -21.38 11.82 26.02
C THR A 57 -21.45 13.26 26.48
N SER A 58 -20.64 14.13 25.89
CA SER A 58 -20.76 15.58 26.14
C SER A 58 -21.88 16.15 25.27
N SER A 59 -22.73 16.97 25.87
CA SER A 59 -23.86 17.67 25.23
C SER A 59 -23.49 19.00 24.55
N ASP A 60 -22.21 19.35 24.48
CA ASP A 60 -21.77 20.60 23.83
C ASP A 60 -21.58 20.42 22.31
N ASN A 61 -21.58 21.55 21.58
CA ASN A 61 -21.55 21.74 20.11
C ASN A 61 -20.51 20.92 19.31
N ASN A 62 -19.70 20.08 19.94
CA ASN A 62 -18.79 19.14 19.33
C ASN A 62 -18.90 17.80 20.08
N ILE A 63 -19.89 16.97 19.68
CA ILE A 63 -20.20 15.70 20.35
C ILE A 63 -18.91 14.89 20.49
N GLN A 64 -18.55 14.64 21.75
CA GLN A 64 -17.39 13.86 22.15
C GLN A 64 -17.88 12.68 22.96
N TYR A 65 -17.45 11.49 22.56
CA TYR A 65 -17.67 10.27 23.32
C TYR A 65 -16.44 10.00 24.18
N ARG A 66 -16.64 9.91 25.48
CA ARG A 66 -15.59 9.62 26.46
C ARG A 66 -15.84 8.25 27.05
N PHE A 67 -14.82 7.40 27.07
CA PHE A 67 -14.83 6.15 27.81
C PHE A 67 -13.85 6.23 28.97
N ASN A 68 -14.38 6.09 30.18
CA ASN A 68 -13.62 6.03 31.42
C ASN A 68 -13.42 4.56 31.79
N SER A 69 -12.20 4.07 31.60
CA SER A 69 -11.81 2.71 31.97
C SER A 69 -11.77 2.54 33.48
N SER A 70 -12.17 1.38 33.99
CA SER A 70 -12.00 1.01 35.40
C SER A 70 -10.53 0.93 35.83
N LEU A 71 -9.60 0.89 34.87
CA LEU A 71 -8.15 0.90 35.08
C LEU A 71 -7.56 2.33 35.09
N GLY A 72 -8.39 3.39 35.11
CA GLY A 72 -7.93 4.78 35.21
C GLY A 72 -7.54 5.45 33.89
N GLY A 73 -7.59 4.72 32.77
CA GLY A 73 -7.41 5.26 31.41
C GLY A 73 -8.68 5.92 30.85
N ILE A 74 -8.51 7.01 30.10
CA ILE A 74 -9.59 7.77 29.46
C ILE A 74 -9.36 7.74 27.95
N LEU A 75 -10.37 7.30 27.19
CA LEU A 75 -10.43 7.40 25.73
C LEU A 75 -11.42 8.50 25.35
N VAL A 76 -11.01 9.41 24.47
CA VAL A 76 -11.86 10.46 23.91
C VAL A 76 -11.94 10.29 22.41
N TRP A 77 -13.15 10.15 21.87
CA TRP A 77 -13.41 10.11 20.44
C TRP A 77 -14.14 11.36 19.99
N TYR A 78 -13.56 12.05 19.02
CA TYR A 78 -14.14 13.22 18.37
C TYR A 78 -14.81 12.80 17.06
N LEU A 79 -15.94 13.40 16.70
CA LEU A 79 -16.66 13.15 15.44
C LEU A 79 -15.79 13.26 14.17
N LYS A 80 -14.66 13.97 14.24
CA LYS A 80 -13.63 14.02 13.18
C LYS A 80 -12.74 12.76 13.13
N GLY A 81 -13.15 11.67 13.76
CA GLY A 81 -12.49 10.37 13.76
C GLY A 81 -11.19 10.28 14.55
N THR A 82 -10.81 11.29 15.34
CA THR A 82 -9.56 11.26 16.12
C THR A 82 -9.81 10.64 17.49
N LEU A 83 -8.97 9.67 17.88
CA LEU A 83 -8.94 9.09 19.23
C LEU A 83 -7.81 9.72 20.05
N LEU A 84 -8.11 10.16 21.26
CA LEU A 84 -7.15 10.73 22.21
C LEU A 84 -7.16 9.93 23.52
N PHE A 85 -5.99 9.69 24.09
CA PHE A 85 -5.82 8.96 25.36
C PHE A 85 -5.33 9.90 26.47
N GLN A 86 -5.97 9.86 27.63
CA GLN A 86 -5.61 10.64 28.83
C GLN A 86 -5.67 9.74 30.10
N GLY A 87 -5.00 10.09 31.20
CA GLY A 87 -5.08 9.35 32.48
C GLY A 87 -3.74 9.16 33.22
N LYS A 88 -3.81 8.92 34.54
CA LYS A 88 -2.67 8.51 35.39
C LYS A 88 -2.43 7.03 35.12
N ASP A 89 -1.22 6.71 34.67
CA ASP A 89 -0.84 5.43 34.04
C ASP A 89 -1.68 5.11 32.79
N SER A 90 -1.17 5.56 31.65
CA SER A 90 -1.42 4.89 30.38
C SER A 90 -0.84 3.48 30.48
N ASP A 91 -1.55 2.57 31.15
CA ASP A 91 -1.24 1.15 31.20
C ASP A 91 -0.96 0.73 29.75
N LYS A 92 0.28 0.32 29.48
CA LYS A 92 0.68 -0.21 28.17
C LYS A 92 -0.34 -1.25 27.71
N THR A 93 -0.83 -2.06 28.65
CA THR A 93 -1.89 -3.05 28.48
C THR A 93 -3.20 -2.47 27.95
N PHE A 94 -3.67 -1.31 28.43
CA PHE A 94 -4.89 -0.68 27.92
C PHE A 94 -4.72 -0.18 26.48
N HIS A 95 -3.59 0.48 26.22
CA HIS A 95 -3.27 0.99 24.89
C HIS A 95 -3.03 -0.16 23.90
N GLU A 96 -2.27 -1.18 24.28
CA GLU A 96 -1.97 -2.37 23.50
C GLU A 96 -3.22 -3.20 23.24
N ASN A 97 -4.07 -3.46 24.24
CA ASN A 97 -5.29 -4.23 24.05
C ASN A 97 -6.28 -3.54 23.11
N LEU A 98 -6.46 -2.21 23.23
CA LEU A 98 -7.34 -1.48 22.33
C LEU A 98 -6.71 -1.31 20.94
N TYR A 99 -5.40 -1.06 20.85
CA TYR A 99 -4.68 -1.00 19.58
C TYR A 99 -4.77 -2.35 18.85
N ASN A 100 -4.58 -3.46 19.56
CA ASN A 100 -4.76 -4.80 19.05
C ASN A 100 -6.22 -5.04 18.66
N ALA A 101 -7.21 -4.66 19.47
CA ALA A 101 -8.62 -4.86 19.12
C ALA A 101 -9.08 -4.00 17.93
N LEU A 102 -8.57 -2.77 17.80
CA LEU A 102 -8.77 -1.92 16.61
C LEU A 102 -8.07 -2.49 15.38
N SER A 103 -6.92 -3.15 15.57
CA SER A 103 -6.20 -3.83 14.50
C SER A 103 -6.84 -5.18 14.13
N GLN A 104 -7.43 -5.90 15.08
CA GLN A 104 -8.08 -7.20 14.89
C GLN A 104 -9.49 -7.09 14.31
N ASN A 105 -10.28 -6.07 14.70
CA ASN A 105 -11.55 -5.79 14.03
C ASN A 105 -11.35 -5.26 12.61
N ARG A 106 -10.20 -4.63 12.30
CA ARG A 106 -9.80 -4.44 10.91
C ARG A 106 -9.58 -5.80 10.25
N THR A 107 -8.91 -6.76 10.87
CA THR A 107 -8.66 -8.07 10.24
C THR A 107 -9.93 -8.88 9.95
N ASP A 108 -10.96 -8.86 10.79
CA ASP A 108 -12.17 -9.69 10.56
C ASP A 108 -13.14 -9.10 9.53
N GLU A 109 -13.37 -7.78 9.52
CA GLU A 109 -14.11 -7.13 8.42
C GLU A 109 -13.29 -7.04 7.12
N THR A 110 -11.97 -6.86 7.21
CA THR A 110 -11.09 -6.85 6.03
C THR A 110 -10.88 -8.26 5.50
N SER A 111 -10.95 -9.32 6.31
CA SER A 111 -10.89 -10.72 5.84
C SER A 111 -12.14 -11.08 5.03
N LEU A 112 -13.34 -10.72 5.50
CA LEU A 112 -14.57 -10.96 4.74
C LEU A 112 -14.73 -10.04 3.52
N ARG A 113 -14.20 -8.80 3.57
CA ARG A 113 -14.14 -7.91 2.39
C ARG A 113 -13.06 -8.31 1.39
N SER A 114 -11.85 -8.69 1.82
CA SER A 114 -10.72 -9.08 0.95
C SER A 114 -10.96 -10.40 0.20
N ILE A 115 -11.77 -11.32 0.75
CA ILE A 115 -12.16 -12.54 0.03
C ILE A 115 -13.00 -12.21 -1.23
N ASN A 116 -13.64 -11.04 -1.30
CA ASN A 116 -14.48 -10.62 -2.43
C ASN A 116 -14.08 -9.31 -3.13
N GLN A 117 -13.13 -8.54 -2.60
CA GLN A 117 -12.70 -7.30 -3.22
C GLN A 117 -11.57 -7.55 -4.22
N LYS A 118 -11.84 -7.20 -5.48
CA LYS A 118 -10.84 -7.26 -6.53
C LYS A 118 -9.95 -6.03 -6.48
N SER A 119 -8.64 -6.23 -6.45
CA SER A 119 -7.67 -5.15 -6.45
C SER A 119 -6.89 -5.07 -7.76
N VAL A 120 -6.53 -3.84 -8.12
CA VAL A 120 -5.69 -3.55 -9.29
C VAL A 120 -4.33 -3.07 -8.80
N PHE A 121 -3.27 -3.76 -9.21
CA PHE A 121 -1.89 -3.36 -8.95
C PHE A 121 -1.31 -2.67 -10.19
N VAL A 122 -0.73 -1.49 -10.00
CA VAL A 122 -0.07 -0.72 -11.07
C VAL A 122 1.42 -0.67 -10.81
N VAL A 123 2.19 -1.25 -11.73
CA VAL A 123 3.65 -1.10 -11.80
C VAL A 123 3.96 -0.01 -12.82
N HIS A 124 4.79 0.96 -12.47
CA HIS A 124 5.13 2.06 -13.37
C HIS A 124 6.57 2.55 -13.20
N GLY A 125 7.08 3.18 -14.26
CA GLY A 125 8.38 3.84 -14.29
C GLY A 125 8.37 5.29 -13.83
N HIS A 126 9.24 6.11 -14.41
CA HIS A 126 9.39 7.52 -14.08
C HIS A 126 8.40 8.45 -14.79
N ASP A 127 7.68 7.97 -15.81
CA ASP A 127 6.64 8.73 -16.51
C ASP A 127 5.41 8.94 -15.61
N ARG A 128 5.44 10.00 -14.80
CA ARG A 128 4.37 10.37 -13.88
C ARG A 128 3.10 10.79 -14.61
N ASP A 129 3.24 11.43 -15.77
CA ASP A 129 2.09 11.92 -16.55
C ASP A 129 1.23 10.74 -17.02
N SER A 130 1.85 9.71 -17.60
CA SER A 130 1.16 8.51 -18.05
C SER A 130 0.57 7.72 -16.88
N ARG A 131 1.27 7.69 -15.72
CA ARG A 131 0.74 7.12 -14.47
C ARG A 131 -0.50 7.85 -14.01
N ASP A 132 -0.47 9.18 -13.95
CA ASP A 132 -1.59 10.00 -13.46
C ASP A 132 -2.82 9.90 -14.37
N GLN A 133 -2.59 9.86 -15.69
CA GLN A 133 -3.64 9.57 -16.65
C GLN A 133 -4.27 8.19 -16.39
N LEU A 134 -3.45 7.16 -16.17
CA LEU A 134 -3.92 5.81 -15.89
C LEU A 134 -4.72 5.75 -14.58
N GLU A 135 -4.22 6.35 -13.50
CA GLU A 135 -4.89 6.42 -12.20
C GLU A 135 -6.27 7.07 -12.33
N LEU A 136 -6.34 8.23 -12.99
CA LEU A 136 -7.60 8.94 -13.23
C LEU A 136 -8.58 8.09 -14.06
N ILE A 137 -8.09 7.42 -15.10
CA ILE A 137 -8.90 6.53 -15.94
C ILE A 137 -9.46 5.38 -15.10
N LEU A 138 -8.64 4.71 -14.29
CA LEU A 138 -9.08 3.60 -13.44
C LEU A 138 -10.13 4.05 -12.41
N HIS A 139 -9.93 5.23 -11.81
CA HIS A 139 -10.93 5.82 -10.92
C HIS A 139 -12.25 6.10 -11.65
N LYS A 140 -12.19 6.70 -12.84
CA LYS A 140 -13.39 6.96 -13.67
C LYS A 140 -14.09 5.67 -14.13
N LEU A 141 -13.34 4.57 -14.30
CA LEU A 141 -13.88 3.23 -14.60
C LEU A 141 -14.52 2.53 -13.38
N GLY A 142 -14.41 3.13 -12.18
CA GLY A 142 -15.02 2.59 -10.95
C GLY A 142 -14.15 1.61 -10.18
N ILE A 143 -12.83 1.59 -10.42
CA ILE A 143 -11.90 0.78 -9.63
C ILE A 143 -11.68 1.45 -8.27
N SER A 144 -12.16 0.81 -7.21
CA SER A 144 -12.07 1.34 -5.84
C SER A 144 -10.77 0.98 -5.12
N GLU A 145 -10.24 -0.23 -5.37
CA GLU A 145 -9.03 -0.75 -4.72
C GLU A 145 -7.85 -0.71 -5.72
N LEU A 146 -7.24 0.47 -5.82
CA LEU A 146 -6.08 0.73 -6.68
C LEU A 146 -4.81 0.82 -5.84
N VAL A 147 -3.85 -0.05 -6.11
CA VAL A 147 -2.52 -0.04 -5.47
C VAL A 147 -1.49 0.40 -6.50
N ILE A 148 -1.01 1.64 -6.38
CA ILE A 148 0.07 2.18 -7.21
C ILE A 148 1.39 1.90 -6.52
N LEU A 149 2.22 1.09 -7.16
CA LEU A 149 3.49 0.64 -6.62
C LEU A 149 4.57 1.67 -6.93
N GLN A 150 5.19 2.23 -5.89
CA GLN A 150 6.29 3.19 -6.02
C GLN A 150 7.50 2.71 -5.21
N ASN A 151 8.68 2.78 -5.82
CA ASN A 151 9.93 2.58 -5.10
C ASN A 151 10.26 3.84 -4.28
N THR A 152 9.87 3.87 -3.01
CA THR A 152 10.37 4.84 -2.04
C THR A 152 11.73 4.37 -1.55
N ALA A 153 12.78 4.99 -2.06
CA ALA A 153 14.20 4.68 -1.79
C ALA A 153 14.67 4.85 -0.33
N GLY A 154 13.81 4.68 0.69
CA GLY A 154 14.18 4.97 2.08
C GLY A 154 13.41 4.27 3.21
N SER A 155 12.37 3.48 2.98
CA SER A 155 11.58 2.87 4.09
C SER A 155 11.44 1.34 4.07
N GLY A 156 12.22 0.64 3.25
CA GLY A 156 12.53 -0.76 3.51
C GLY A 156 11.37 -1.75 3.43
N LEU A 157 10.43 -1.55 2.51
CA LEU A 157 9.66 -2.66 1.96
C LEU A 157 9.65 -2.54 0.43
N THR A 158 10.05 -3.62 -0.23
CA THR A 158 10.02 -3.76 -1.68
C THR A 158 8.60 -4.06 -2.16
N ILE A 159 8.34 -3.80 -3.43
CA ILE A 159 7.08 -4.13 -4.14
C ILE A 159 6.65 -5.59 -3.95
N ILE A 160 7.63 -6.44 -3.69
CA ILE A 160 7.53 -7.86 -3.37
C ILE A 160 6.75 -8.09 -2.08
N GLU A 161 7.07 -7.37 -1.01
CA GLU A 161 6.51 -7.62 0.32
C GLU A 161 5.06 -7.14 0.43
N GLU A 162 4.69 -6.08 -0.28
CA GLU A 162 3.29 -5.62 -0.38
C GLU A 162 2.46 -6.62 -1.20
N LEU A 163 2.97 -7.04 -2.37
CA LEU A 163 2.31 -8.05 -3.20
C LEU A 163 2.19 -9.40 -2.48
N GLU A 164 3.21 -9.86 -1.77
CA GLU A 164 3.17 -11.12 -1.01
C GLU A 164 2.26 -11.04 0.21
N LYS A 165 2.18 -9.90 0.91
CA LYS A 165 1.24 -9.72 2.03
C LYS A 165 -0.21 -9.79 1.58
N GLU A 166 -0.52 -9.18 0.43
CA GLU A 166 -1.87 -9.10 -0.11
C GLU A 166 -2.27 -10.37 -0.87
N ILE A 167 -1.40 -10.89 -1.75
CA ILE A 167 -1.68 -12.06 -2.60
C ILE A 167 -1.42 -13.38 -1.86
N GLY A 168 -0.44 -13.44 -0.95
CA GLY A 168 -0.09 -14.66 -0.20
C GLY A 168 -1.15 -15.10 0.81
N LYS A 169 -2.14 -14.26 1.11
CA LYS A 169 -3.25 -14.56 2.03
C LYS A 169 -4.58 -14.85 1.33
N HIS A 170 -4.72 -14.52 0.04
CA HIS A 170 -6.00 -14.52 -0.67
C HIS A 170 -5.91 -15.16 -2.07
N ASN A 171 -7.05 -15.56 -2.63
CA ASN A 171 -7.13 -16.23 -3.93
C ASN A 171 -6.51 -15.37 -5.05
N LYS A 172 -5.50 -15.90 -5.76
CA LYS A 172 -4.83 -15.27 -6.92
C LYS A 172 -5.80 -14.69 -7.97
N THR A 173 -7.02 -15.22 -8.05
CA THR A 173 -8.08 -14.82 -8.99
C THR A 173 -8.72 -13.46 -8.69
N ASN A 174 -8.47 -12.87 -7.53
CA ASN A 174 -9.05 -11.58 -7.14
C ASN A 174 -8.16 -10.38 -7.52
N HIS A 175 -6.97 -10.61 -8.05
CA HIS A 175 -6.00 -9.56 -8.34
C HIS A 175 -5.83 -9.36 -9.84
N PHE A 176 -5.60 -8.13 -10.27
CA PHE A 176 -5.28 -7.80 -11.66
C PHE A 176 -4.09 -6.85 -11.73
N GLY A 177 -3.16 -7.17 -12.61
CA GLY A 177 -1.93 -6.41 -12.80
C GLY A 177 -1.98 -5.52 -14.03
N ILE A 178 -1.56 -4.27 -13.88
CA ILE A 178 -1.32 -3.33 -14.98
C ILE A 178 0.14 -2.89 -14.91
N VAL A 179 0.87 -3.11 -15.99
CA VAL A 179 2.27 -2.69 -16.09
C VAL A 179 2.39 -1.57 -17.11
N LEU A 180 2.82 -0.40 -16.68
CA LEU A 180 3.05 0.76 -17.53
C LEU A 180 4.52 0.81 -17.96
N LEU A 181 4.79 0.38 -19.20
CA LEU A 181 6.11 0.45 -19.82
C LEU A 181 6.27 1.75 -20.59
N THR A 182 7.20 2.59 -20.16
CA THR A 182 7.53 3.89 -20.74
C THR A 182 9.02 3.95 -21.14
N PRO A 183 9.41 4.82 -22.09
CA PRO A 183 10.80 4.95 -22.57
C PRO A 183 11.69 5.68 -21.56
N ASP A 184 11.85 5.10 -20.36
CA ASP A 184 12.56 5.72 -19.24
C ASP A 184 14.08 5.69 -19.39
N ASP A 185 14.61 4.61 -19.98
CA ASP A 185 16.03 4.36 -20.14
C ASP A 185 16.36 4.10 -21.63
N TYR A 186 17.64 4.14 -21.99
CA TYR A 186 18.13 3.59 -23.26
C TYR A 186 18.90 2.29 -23.01
N GLY A 187 18.86 1.38 -23.99
CA GLY A 187 19.66 0.16 -23.99
C GLY A 187 20.00 -0.30 -25.40
N TYR A 188 21.02 -1.15 -25.50
CA TYR A 188 21.39 -1.82 -26.74
C TYR A 188 22.27 -3.04 -26.45
N PRO A 189 22.27 -4.07 -27.32
CA PRO A 189 23.18 -5.19 -27.22
C PRO A 189 24.64 -4.75 -27.34
N LYS A 190 25.55 -5.46 -26.65
CA LYS A 190 26.99 -5.16 -26.65
C LYS A 190 27.62 -5.11 -28.06
N TYR A 191 27.05 -5.82 -29.03
CA TYR A 191 27.53 -5.86 -30.40
C TYR A 191 27.02 -4.70 -31.27
N LYS A 192 26.07 -3.89 -30.80
CA LYS A 192 25.58 -2.68 -31.48
C LYS A 192 26.38 -1.45 -31.04
N SER A 193 26.34 -0.41 -31.86
CA SER A 193 26.94 0.90 -31.57
C SER A 193 26.00 1.80 -30.74
N ASP A 194 26.55 2.83 -30.06
CA ASP A 194 25.75 3.78 -29.27
C ASP A 194 24.69 4.52 -30.11
N ASN A 195 24.97 4.67 -31.40
CA ASN A 195 24.08 5.28 -32.40
C ASN A 195 22.79 4.46 -32.62
N GLU A 196 22.80 3.19 -32.21
CA GLU A 196 21.70 2.24 -32.34
C GLU A 196 21.00 2.00 -30.99
N ARG A 197 21.21 2.88 -30.00
CA ARG A 197 20.50 2.82 -28.73
C ARG A 197 19.00 2.90 -28.94
N GLU A 198 18.26 1.98 -28.32
CA GLU A 198 16.81 1.92 -28.40
C GLU A 198 16.20 2.36 -27.06
N PRO A 199 15.07 3.09 -27.08
CA PRO A 199 14.31 3.34 -25.86
C PRO A 199 13.85 2.03 -25.23
N ARG A 200 13.92 1.93 -23.91
CA ARG A 200 13.49 0.75 -23.15
C ARG A 200 12.82 1.14 -21.84
N ALA A 201 12.06 0.19 -21.30
CA ALA A 201 11.53 0.30 -19.96
C ALA A 201 12.64 0.25 -18.90
N ARG A 202 12.39 0.91 -17.77
CA ARG A 202 13.28 0.88 -16.61
C ARG A 202 13.45 -0.54 -16.08
N GLN A 203 14.68 -0.92 -15.72
CA GLN A 203 14.98 -2.31 -15.31
C GLN A 203 14.17 -2.79 -14.10
N ASN A 204 13.93 -1.92 -13.11
CA ASN A 204 13.12 -2.27 -11.95
C ASN A 204 11.67 -2.60 -12.35
N VAL A 205 11.10 -1.86 -13.31
CA VAL A 205 9.75 -2.10 -13.83
C VAL A 205 9.68 -3.46 -14.53
N VAL A 206 10.74 -3.84 -15.27
CA VAL A 206 10.81 -5.17 -15.91
C VAL A 206 10.90 -6.29 -14.88
N LEU A 207 11.66 -6.11 -13.80
CA LEU A 207 11.73 -7.06 -12.68
C LEU A 207 10.35 -7.23 -12.02
N GLU A 208 9.71 -6.13 -11.65
CA GLU A 208 8.41 -6.09 -11.00
C GLU A 208 7.30 -6.68 -11.89
N MET A 209 7.36 -6.44 -13.20
CA MET A 209 6.50 -7.09 -14.18
C MET A 209 6.65 -8.61 -14.12
N GLY A 210 7.87 -9.14 -14.14
CA GLY A 210 8.13 -10.57 -14.04
C GLY A 210 7.53 -11.19 -12.78
N MET A 211 7.62 -10.49 -11.66
CA MET A 211 7.04 -10.91 -10.39
C MET A 211 5.52 -10.86 -10.39
N LEU A 212 4.93 -9.78 -10.91
CA LEU A 212 3.48 -9.63 -11.02
C LEU A 212 2.87 -10.76 -11.87
N LEU A 213 3.53 -11.13 -12.96
CA LEU A 213 3.15 -12.26 -13.81
C LEU A 213 3.20 -13.60 -13.06
N SER A 214 4.19 -13.81 -12.20
CA SER A 214 4.33 -15.01 -11.37
C SER A 214 3.26 -15.09 -10.27
N SER A 215 2.97 -13.96 -9.63
CA SER A 215 2.06 -13.88 -8.49
C SER A 215 0.59 -13.93 -8.89
N VAL A 216 0.21 -13.15 -9.91
CA VAL A 216 -1.20 -12.91 -10.31
C VAL A 216 -1.63 -13.77 -11.52
N GLY A 217 -0.66 -14.27 -12.29
CA GLY A 217 -0.91 -15.06 -13.51
C GLY A 217 -0.99 -14.20 -14.76
N ARG A 218 -0.54 -14.75 -15.91
CA ARG A 218 -0.41 -14.00 -17.18
C ARG A 218 -1.75 -13.51 -17.71
N GLU A 219 -2.81 -14.29 -17.50
CA GLU A 219 -4.18 -14.00 -17.94
C GLU A 219 -4.82 -12.82 -17.20
N ASN A 220 -4.29 -12.47 -16.03
CA ASN A 220 -4.75 -11.39 -15.16
C ASN A 220 -3.77 -10.20 -15.16
N VAL A 221 -2.88 -10.14 -16.15
CA VAL A 221 -1.96 -9.00 -16.34
C VAL A 221 -2.16 -8.38 -17.72
N VAL A 222 -2.06 -7.06 -17.79
CA VAL A 222 -2.00 -6.31 -19.04
C VAL A 222 -0.82 -5.34 -19.02
N ILE A 223 -0.11 -5.25 -20.13
CA ILE A 223 1.01 -4.33 -20.32
C ILE A 223 0.53 -3.16 -21.16
N LEU A 224 0.65 -1.95 -20.63
CA LEU A 224 0.43 -0.71 -21.35
C LEU A 224 1.79 -0.21 -21.83
N GLN A 225 1.94 -0.09 -23.15
CA GLN A 225 3.23 0.28 -23.74
C GLN A 225 3.14 1.66 -24.38
N LYS A 226 3.95 2.60 -23.89
CA LYS A 226 4.10 3.92 -24.49
C LYS A 226 5.13 3.87 -25.62
N GLY A 227 4.71 4.17 -26.84
CA GLY A 227 5.58 4.23 -28.01
C GLY A 227 6.28 2.89 -28.32
N ASN A 228 7.43 2.99 -28.98
CA ASN A 228 8.25 1.83 -29.34
C ASN A 228 9.35 1.60 -28.29
N LEU A 229 9.37 0.40 -27.71
CA LEU A 229 10.34 -0.03 -26.70
C LEU A 229 10.93 -1.37 -27.09
N GLU A 230 12.19 -1.61 -26.74
CA GLU A 230 12.76 -2.95 -26.71
C GLU A 230 11.89 -3.87 -25.81
N ARG A 231 11.47 -5.03 -26.34
CA ARG A 231 10.63 -6.00 -25.61
C ARG A 231 11.44 -7.25 -25.24
N PRO A 232 11.22 -7.84 -24.05
CA PRO A 232 11.73 -9.17 -23.75
C PRO A 232 11.22 -10.19 -24.77
N SER A 233 12.09 -11.10 -25.22
CA SER A 233 11.82 -12.05 -26.31
C SER A 233 10.75 -13.11 -26.00
N ASP A 234 10.48 -13.41 -24.72
CA ASP A 234 9.61 -14.52 -24.28
C ASP A 234 8.39 -14.06 -23.48
N VAL A 235 7.41 -13.44 -24.16
CA VAL A 235 6.18 -12.92 -23.53
C VAL A 235 4.89 -13.50 -24.13
N GLN A 236 4.95 -14.76 -24.58
CA GLN A 236 3.79 -15.47 -25.13
C GLN A 236 2.64 -15.50 -24.11
N GLY A 237 1.46 -15.01 -24.52
CA GLY A 237 0.24 -15.01 -23.71
C GLY A 237 0.02 -13.76 -22.85
N ILE A 238 0.92 -12.78 -22.89
CA ILE A 238 0.73 -11.48 -22.20
C ILE A 238 0.14 -10.47 -23.20
N ILE A 239 -0.86 -9.72 -22.75
CA ILE A 239 -1.56 -8.76 -23.61
C ILE A 239 -0.89 -7.39 -23.52
N TYR A 240 -0.48 -6.87 -24.68
CA TYR A 240 0.05 -5.53 -24.84
C TYR A 240 -1.01 -4.59 -25.40
N LEU A 241 -1.17 -3.44 -24.76
CA LEU A 241 -2.00 -2.33 -25.20
C LEU A 241 -1.08 -1.13 -25.51
N PRO A 242 -0.68 -0.95 -26.78
CA PRO A 242 0.15 0.19 -27.16
C PRO A 242 -0.66 1.49 -27.15
N PHE A 243 -0.04 2.57 -26.69
CA PHE A 243 -0.51 3.95 -26.80
C PHE A 243 0.69 4.86 -27.09
N ASN A 244 0.46 6.06 -27.61
CA ASN A 244 1.56 7.00 -27.91
C ASN A 244 1.50 8.25 -27.05
N GLU A 245 0.42 9.01 -27.16
CA GLU A 245 0.31 10.35 -26.58
C GLU A 245 -0.44 10.32 -25.26
N HIS A 246 -1.50 9.51 -25.18
CA HIS A 246 -2.36 9.50 -24.00
C HIS A 246 -2.95 8.11 -23.75
N VAL A 247 -3.03 7.74 -22.47
CA VAL A 247 -3.60 6.44 -22.02
C VAL A 247 -5.07 6.26 -22.43
N LYS A 248 -5.77 7.31 -22.91
CA LYS A 248 -7.17 7.22 -23.33
C LYS A 248 -7.35 6.39 -24.60
N GLU A 249 -6.31 6.31 -25.42
CA GLU A 249 -6.27 5.54 -26.67
C GLU A 249 -6.62 4.06 -26.48
N ILE A 250 -6.39 3.53 -25.27
CA ILE A 250 -6.55 2.11 -24.95
C ILE A 250 -7.78 1.81 -24.08
N ILE A 251 -8.57 2.81 -23.67
CA ILE A 251 -9.67 2.64 -22.69
C ILE A 251 -10.62 1.49 -23.08
N PRO A 252 -11.13 1.39 -24.33
CA PRO A 252 -12.07 0.32 -24.68
C PRO A 252 -11.44 -1.08 -24.50
N LYS A 253 -10.15 -1.22 -24.84
CA LYS A 253 -9.41 -2.48 -24.70
C LYS A 253 -9.13 -2.77 -23.23
N LEU A 254 -8.69 -1.78 -22.45
CA LEU A 254 -8.44 -1.90 -21.02
C LEU A 254 -9.70 -2.29 -20.25
N ALA A 255 -10.83 -1.61 -20.52
CA ALA A 255 -12.13 -1.92 -19.94
C ALA A 255 -12.55 -3.36 -20.25
N SER A 256 -12.42 -3.81 -21.50
CA SER A 256 -12.71 -5.21 -21.88
C SER A 256 -11.87 -6.22 -21.11
N ARG A 257 -10.59 -5.90 -20.85
CA ARG A 257 -9.70 -6.77 -20.06
C ARG A 257 -10.10 -6.83 -18.59
N LEU A 258 -10.39 -5.68 -17.98
CA LEU A 258 -10.89 -5.60 -16.61
C LEU A 258 -12.22 -6.36 -16.46
N THR A 259 -13.16 -6.22 -17.40
CA THR A 259 -14.41 -7.00 -17.40
C THR A 259 -14.16 -8.50 -17.53
N LYS A 260 -13.20 -8.95 -18.35
CA LYS A 260 -12.82 -10.37 -18.44
C LYS A 260 -12.18 -10.91 -17.16
N ALA A 261 -11.44 -10.08 -16.44
CA ALA A 261 -10.97 -10.38 -15.08
C ALA A 261 -12.10 -10.27 -14.02
N GLY A 262 -13.33 -9.95 -14.46
CA GLY A 262 -14.55 -9.88 -13.69
C GLY A 262 -14.68 -8.63 -12.82
N PHE A 263 -14.06 -7.52 -13.20
CA PHE A 263 -14.37 -6.21 -12.64
C PHE A 263 -15.67 -5.69 -13.25
N ALA A 264 -16.52 -5.07 -12.43
CA ALA A 264 -17.76 -4.45 -12.89
C ALA A 264 -17.46 -3.08 -13.52
N ILE A 265 -17.34 -3.03 -14.84
CA ILE A 265 -17.10 -1.79 -15.59
C ILE A 265 -18.40 -1.35 -16.26
N SER A 266 -18.85 -0.13 -15.97
CA SER A 266 -20.09 0.42 -16.54
C SER A 266 -19.84 1.18 -17.85
N PRO A 267 -20.80 1.23 -18.79
CA PRO A 267 -20.70 2.06 -20.00
C PRO A 267 -20.52 3.57 -19.71
N ASP A 268 -21.14 4.05 -18.64
CA ASP A 268 -20.97 5.42 -18.14
C ASP A 268 -19.53 5.69 -17.68
N GLY A 269 -18.92 4.75 -16.94
CA GLY A 269 -17.51 4.84 -16.52
C GLY A 269 -16.55 4.89 -17.71
N ILE A 270 -16.80 4.07 -18.74
CA ILE A 270 -16.03 4.09 -19.99
C ILE A 270 -16.16 5.46 -20.70
N SER A 271 -17.38 6.01 -20.74
CA SER A 271 -17.64 7.31 -21.38
C SER A 271 -16.94 8.44 -20.64
N LYS A 272 -17.03 8.44 -19.30
CA LYS A 272 -16.32 9.40 -18.43
C LYS A 272 -14.80 9.31 -18.58
N ALA A 273 -14.26 8.10 -18.64
CA ALA A 273 -12.83 7.85 -18.84
C ALA A 273 -12.33 8.37 -20.19
N SER A 274 -13.17 8.27 -21.22
CA SER A 274 -12.83 8.66 -22.60
C SER A 274 -12.99 10.17 -22.87
N SER A 275 -13.72 10.87 -21.99
CA SER A 275 -13.94 12.32 -22.02
C SER A 275 -12.77 13.06 -21.38
#